data_AF-A0A7C6LFS5-F1
#
_entry.id   AF-A0A7C6LFS5-F1
#
_cell.length_a   1.000
_cell.length_b   1.000
_cell.length_c   1.000
_cell.angle_alpha   90.00
_cell.angle_beta   90.00
_cell.angle_gamma   90.00
#
_symmetry.space_group_name_H-M   'P 1'
#
loop_
_entity.id
_entity.type
_entity.pdbx_description
1 polymer ?
#
loop_
_entity_poly.entity_id
_entity_poly.type
_entity_poly.pdbx_seq_one_letter_code
_entity_poly.pdbx_strand_id
1 'polypeptide(L)'
;MIRNGFKDNLLHWTGHGIGLGNHEGPFIAEGSTDILKESMVISIEPGIYIQNLGGFRHSDTVLVTKDGFELLTDAPPALCRRPFLQPVRVFSINDKKEQVVNGFFVRLEW
;
A
#
# COMPACT_ATOMS: atom_id res chain seq x y z
N MET A 1 -1.16 4.77 -10.38
CA MET A 1 -1.14 3.82 -11.53
C MET A 1 -2.29 4.10 -12.49
N ILE A 2 -3.53 4.20 -12.01
CA ILE A 2 -4.73 4.51 -12.81
C ILE A 2 -4.56 5.78 -13.66
N ARG A 3 -4.12 6.92 -13.07
CA ARG A 3 -3.79 8.19 -13.75
C ARG A 3 -2.86 8.06 -14.94
N ASN A 4 -1.99 7.06 -14.92
CA ASN A 4 -0.99 6.81 -15.95
C ASN A 4 -1.48 5.80 -17.01
N GLY A 5 -2.79 5.47 -17.02
CA GLY A 5 -3.42 4.60 -18.01
C GLY A 5 -3.39 3.10 -17.70
N PHE A 6 -2.77 2.67 -16.60
CA PHE A 6 -2.55 1.24 -16.30
C PHE A 6 -3.68 0.55 -15.52
N LYS A 7 -4.93 1.07 -15.54
CA LYS A 7 -6.02 0.49 -14.73
C LYS A 7 -6.30 -0.97 -15.11
N ASP A 8 -6.35 -1.26 -16.41
CA ASP A 8 -6.65 -2.60 -16.93
C ASP A 8 -5.45 -3.57 -16.82
N ASN A 9 -4.32 -3.10 -16.31
CA ASN A 9 -3.11 -3.89 -16.05
C ASN A 9 -2.94 -4.28 -14.57
N LEU A 10 -3.91 -3.93 -13.70
CA LEU A 10 -3.91 -4.29 -12.28
C LEU A 10 -4.65 -5.63 -12.10
N LEU A 11 -3.95 -6.66 -11.62
CA LEU A 11 -4.51 -8.02 -11.46
C LEU A 11 -4.83 -8.41 -10.01
N HIS A 12 -4.48 -7.57 -9.04
CA HIS A 12 -4.69 -7.84 -7.61
C HIS A 12 -4.82 -6.53 -6.82
N TRP A 13 -5.21 -6.64 -5.54
CA TRP A 13 -5.25 -5.52 -4.60
C TRP A 13 -3.85 -5.00 -4.27
N THR A 14 -3.77 -3.79 -3.70
CA THR A 14 -2.48 -3.16 -3.36
C THR A 14 -1.85 -3.75 -2.10
N GLY A 15 -2.56 -4.53 -1.31
CA GLY A 15 -1.99 -5.22 -0.14
C GLY A 15 -3.04 -5.77 0.81
N HIS A 16 -2.56 -6.40 1.89
CA HIS A 16 -3.39 -7.08 2.89
C HIS A 16 -2.72 -7.12 4.27
N GLY A 17 -3.49 -7.49 5.30
CA GLY A 17 -2.99 -7.78 6.63
C GLY A 17 -2.18 -9.07 6.68
N ILE A 18 -1.19 -9.10 7.56
CA ILE A 18 -0.29 -10.24 7.79
C ILE A 18 -0.37 -10.62 9.26
N GLY A 19 -0.70 -11.88 9.52
CA GLY A 19 -0.84 -12.45 10.87
C GLY A 19 -0.68 -13.96 10.86
N LEU A 20 -1.77 -14.69 11.06
CA LEU A 20 -1.77 -16.16 11.08
C LEU A 20 -2.27 -16.78 9.75
N GLY A 21 -3.05 -16.03 8.97
CA GLY A 21 -3.49 -16.43 7.64
C GLY A 21 -2.48 -16.06 6.54
N ASN A 22 -2.56 -16.73 5.40
CA ASN A 22 -1.76 -16.37 4.21
C ASN A 22 -2.07 -14.95 3.71
N HIS A 23 -3.36 -14.58 3.69
CA HIS A 23 -3.85 -13.23 3.41
C HIS A 23 -5.02 -12.99 4.37
N GLU A 24 -4.95 -11.92 5.17
CA GLU A 24 -6.01 -11.54 6.11
C GLU A 24 -6.34 -10.05 5.98
N GLY A 25 -7.47 -9.62 6.56
CA GLY A 25 -7.79 -8.20 6.66
C GLY A 25 -6.83 -7.49 7.63
N PRO A 26 -6.58 -6.19 7.48
CA PRO A 26 -7.26 -5.24 6.58
C PRO A 26 -6.74 -5.30 5.12
N PHE A 27 -7.63 -5.14 4.14
CA PHE A 27 -7.25 -5.13 2.72
C PHE A 27 -7.02 -3.72 2.17
N ILE A 28 -5.90 -3.51 1.48
CA ILE A 28 -5.54 -2.26 0.80
C ILE A 28 -6.02 -2.36 -0.66
N ALA A 29 -7.26 -1.96 -0.91
CA ALA A 29 -7.92 -2.08 -2.22
C ALA A 29 -8.75 -0.84 -2.57
N GLU A 30 -8.98 -0.60 -3.88
CA GLU A 30 -9.98 0.37 -4.35
C GLU A 30 -11.36 -0.05 -3.79
N GLY A 31 -12.01 0.85 -3.05
CA GLY A 31 -13.30 0.59 -2.39
C GLY A 31 -13.24 -0.09 -1.01
N SER A 32 -12.05 -0.41 -0.47
CA SER A 32 -11.93 -0.92 0.90
C SER A 32 -12.37 0.12 1.95
N THR A 33 -13.07 -0.35 2.98
CA THR A 33 -13.47 0.45 4.15
C THR A 33 -12.72 0.06 5.43
N ASP A 34 -11.72 -0.80 5.32
CA ASP A 34 -10.95 -1.27 6.48
C ASP A 34 -10.09 -0.14 7.08
N ILE A 35 -10.00 -0.12 8.40
CA ILE A 35 -9.23 0.89 9.15
C ILE A 35 -7.97 0.25 9.71
N LEU A 36 -6.81 0.76 9.28
CA LEU A 36 -5.51 0.41 9.85
C LEU A 36 -5.41 0.87 11.31
N LYS A 37 -4.81 0.04 12.16
CA LYS A 37 -4.61 0.29 13.58
C LYS A 37 -3.15 0.04 13.94
N GLU A 38 -2.69 0.70 14.99
CA GLU A 38 -1.39 0.43 15.60
C GLU A 38 -1.20 -1.07 15.89
N SER A 39 0.04 -1.55 15.74
CA SER A 39 0.45 -2.95 15.82
C SER A 39 -0.05 -3.89 14.71
N MET A 40 -0.75 -3.39 13.67
CA MET A 40 -1.01 -4.18 12.46
C MET A 40 0.24 -4.25 11.57
N VAL A 41 0.51 -5.44 11.01
CA VAL A 41 1.47 -5.63 9.93
C VAL A 41 0.71 -5.82 8.63
N ILE A 42 1.13 -5.12 7.57
CA ILE A 42 0.48 -5.16 6.26
C ILE A 42 1.51 -5.26 5.12
N SER A 43 1.11 -5.84 3.98
CA SER A 43 1.80 -5.68 2.71
C SER A 43 1.38 -4.39 2.01
N ILE A 44 2.30 -3.77 1.28
CA ILE A 44 2.08 -2.71 0.30
C ILE A 44 2.79 -3.17 -0.98
N GLU A 45 2.03 -3.81 -1.86
CA GLU A 45 2.52 -4.58 -3.01
C GLU A 45 1.95 -4.17 -4.37
N PRO A 46 1.96 -2.89 -4.78
CA PRO A 46 1.38 -2.46 -6.04
C PRO A 46 2.08 -3.12 -7.25
N GLY A 47 1.30 -3.69 -8.17
CA GLY A 47 1.78 -4.44 -9.35
C GLY A 47 1.09 -4.06 -10.65
N ILE A 48 1.86 -4.06 -11.76
CA ILE A 48 1.36 -3.82 -13.13
C ILE A 48 1.76 -5.01 -14.01
N TYR A 49 0.81 -5.51 -14.81
CA TYR A 49 1.00 -6.66 -15.69
C TYR A 49 0.70 -6.28 -17.14
N ILE A 50 1.73 -6.29 -17.98
CA ILE A 50 1.66 -5.91 -19.38
C ILE A 50 1.83 -7.16 -20.24
N GLN A 51 0.82 -7.44 -21.07
CA GLN A 51 0.82 -8.61 -21.96
C GLN A 51 2.06 -8.59 -22.86
N ASN A 52 2.70 -9.75 -23.02
CA ASN A 52 3.94 -9.95 -23.79
C ASN A 52 5.20 -9.21 -23.28
N LEU A 53 5.11 -8.47 -22.16
CA LEU A 53 6.27 -7.83 -21.50
C LEU A 53 6.57 -8.44 -20.13
N GLY A 54 5.54 -8.71 -19.33
CA GLY A 54 5.68 -9.32 -18.00
C GLY A 54 4.94 -8.55 -16.89
N GLY A 55 5.17 -8.97 -15.65
CA GLY A 55 4.64 -8.36 -14.44
C GLY A 55 5.72 -7.67 -13.63
N PHE A 56 5.47 -6.44 -13.18
CA PHE A 56 6.34 -5.67 -12.31
C PHE A 56 5.59 -5.39 -11.01
N ARG A 57 6.10 -5.92 -9.89
CA ARG A 57 5.55 -5.69 -8.55
C ARG A 57 6.69 -5.36 -7.60
N HIS A 58 6.54 -4.29 -6.85
CA HIS A 58 7.34 -3.99 -5.66
C HIS A 58 6.49 -4.35 -4.45
N SER A 59 7.07 -4.91 -3.39
CA SER A 59 6.34 -5.29 -2.17
C SER A 59 7.14 -4.92 -0.93
N ASP A 60 6.56 -4.05 -0.13
CA ASP A 60 7.07 -3.66 1.19
C ASP A 60 6.13 -4.20 2.28
N THR A 61 6.70 -4.81 3.31
CA THR A 61 6.00 -5.15 4.56
C THR A 61 6.22 -4.02 5.54
N VAL A 62 5.14 -3.50 6.14
CA VAL A 62 5.21 -2.40 7.12
C VAL A 62 4.45 -2.72 8.39
N LEU A 63 5.00 -2.29 9.52
CA LEU A 63 4.31 -2.22 10.81
C LEU A 63 3.67 -0.83 10.96
N VAL A 64 2.38 -0.80 11.26
CA VAL A 64 1.66 0.42 11.63
C VAL A 64 1.98 0.74 13.09
N THR A 65 2.71 1.83 13.37
CA THR A 65 2.87 2.34 14.75
C THR A 65 1.79 3.38 15.06
N LYS A 66 1.90 4.08 16.19
CA LYS A 66 1.00 5.19 16.56
C LYS A 66 1.14 6.44 15.68
N ASP A 67 2.37 6.81 15.32
CA ASP A 67 2.69 8.12 14.73
C ASP A 67 3.36 8.01 13.34
N GLY A 68 3.74 6.81 12.89
CA GLY A 68 4.31 6.52 11.58
C GLY A 68 4.40 5.02 11.28
N PHE A 69 4.82 4.60 10.09
CA PHE A 69 5.07 3.18 9.82
C PHE A 69 6.55 2.84 10.02
N GLU A 70 6.84 1.61 10.42
CA GLU A 70 8.18 1.02 10.36
C GLU A 70 8.24 0.09 9.15
N LEU A 71 9.29 0.24 8.32
CA LEU A 71 9.53 -0.63 7.19
C LEU A 71 10.22 -1.92 7.67
N LEU A 72 9.56 -3.06 7.51
CA LEU A 72 10.08 -4.37 7.90
C LEU A 72 10.80 -5.10 6.76
N THR A 73 10.56 -4.70 5.50
CA THR A 73 11.32 -5.22 4.35
C THR A 73 12.75 -4.72 4.38
N ASP A 74 13.69 -5.61 4.67
CA ASP A 74 15.11 -5.40 4.38
C ASP A 74 15.41 -5.82 2.94
N ALA A 75 16.09 -4.95 2.20
CA ALA A 75 16.43 -5.15 0.79
C ALA A 75 17.72 -4.40 0.43
N PRO A 76 18.54 -4.91 -0.52
CA PRO A 76 19.77 -4.26 -0.94
C PRO A 76 19.56 -2.77 -1.31
N PRO A 77 20.47 -1.85 -0.97
CA PRO A 77 20.30 -0.41 -1.21
C PRO A 77 20.00 0.01 -2.65
N ALA A 78 20.33 -0.82 -3.64
CA ALA A 78 19.98 -0.61 -5.05
C ALA A 78 18.47 -0.81 -5.34
N LEU A 79 17.79 -1.68 -4.58
CA LEU A 79 16.36 -1.96 -4.64
C LEU A 79 15.57 -1.15 -3.60
N CYS A 80 16.14 -0.97 -2.40
CA CYS A 80 15.60 -0.11 -1.33
C CYS A 80 15.70 1.41 -1.64
N ARG A 81 16.07 1.79 -2.88
CA ARG A 81 16.32 3.19 -3.30
C ARG A 81 15.05 4.01 -3.56
N ARG A 82 14.05 3.85 -2.68
CA ARG A 82 12.87 4.72 -2.49
C ARG A 82 12.22 5.31 -3.76
N PRO A 83 11.94 4.59 -4.86
CA PRO A 83 11.33 5.20 -6.04
C PRO A 83 9.88 5.65 -5.77
N PHE A 84 9.20 4.94 -4.86
CA PHE A 84 7.81 5.18 -4.46
C PHE A 84 7.67 5.62 -2.98
N LEU A 85 8.76 5.62 -2.21
CA LEU A 85 8.82 6.16 -0.84
C LEU A 85 9.04 7.69 -0.82
N GLN A 86 8.31 8.39 -1.69
CA GLN A 86 7.72 9.67 -1.29
C GLN A 86 6.72 9.38 -0.14
N PRO A 87 6.31 10.38 0.66
CA PRO A 87 5.17 10.19 1.56
C PRO A 87 3.92 9.92 0.71
N VAL A 88 3.57 8.65 0.59
CA VAL A 88 2.20 8.17 0.40
C VAL A 88 1.36 8.92 1.50
N ARG A 89 0.26 9.68 1.21
CA ARG A 89 -0.72 10.39 2.13
C ARG A 89 -2.25 9.91 2.23
N VAL A 90 -2.96 9.71 3.38
CA VAL A 90 -4.11 8.77 3.52
C VAL A 90 -5.38 9.35 2.95
N PHE A 91 -6.09 8.52 2.19
CA PHE A 91 -7.48 8.79 1.90
C PHE A 91 -8.29 7.49 1.94
N SER A 92 -9.05 7.33 3.04
CA SER A 92 -10.27 6.53 3.00
C SER A 92 -11.22 7.16 1.98
N ILE A 93 -11.81 6.34 1.12
CA ILE A 93 -12.52 6.81 -0.09
C ILE A 93 -13.88 7.45 0.22
N ASN A 94 -14.43 7.26 1.43
CA ASN A 94 -15.84 7.52 1.72
C ASN A 94 -16.19 8.85 2.40
N ASP A 95 -15.24 9.74 2.70
CA ASP A 95 -15.59 11.05 3.26
C ASP A 95 -14.75 12.21 2.70
N LYS A 96 -15.42 13.29 2.31
CA LYS A 96 -14.76 14.56 1.92
C LYS A 96 -14.30 15.36 3.15
N LYS A 97 -13.96 14.66 4.23
CA LYS A 97 -13.49 15.21 5.50
C LYS A 97 -12.16 14.57 5.85
N GLU A 98 -11.14 15.40 5.78
CA GLU A 98 -9.78 15.13 6.21
C GLU A 98 -9.77 14.77 7.70
N GLN A 99 -9.73 13.47 8.02
CA GLN A 99 -9.56 13.01 9.40
C GLN A 99 -8.07 13.01 9.75
N VAL A 100 -7.64 14.13 10.33
CA VAL A 100 -6.30 14.30 10.90
C VAL A 100 -6.18 13.44 12.15
N VAL A 101 -5.60 12.25 12.01
CA VAL A 101 -4.87 11.60 13.10
C VAL A 101 -3.42 12.08 12.99
N ASN A 102 -2.90 12.70 14.05
CA ASN A 102 -1.55 13.27 14.06
C ASN A 102 -0.51 12.22 13.62
N GLY A 103 0.18 12.47 12.49
CA GLY A 103 1.34 11.70 12.04
C GLY A 103 1.16 10.92 10.73
N PHE A 104 -0.06 10.57 10.32
CA PHE A 104 -0.23 9.52 9.30
C PHE A 104 -1.09 9.85 8.11
N PHE A 105 -0.53 9.49 6.95
CA PHE A 105 -1.16 9.54 5.66
C PHE A 105 -0.48 8.41 4.74
N VAL A 106 -1.21 7.67 3.83
CA VAL A 106 -0.84 6.78 2.66
C VAL A 106 -1.67 7.02 1.33
N ARG A 107 -1.14 7.62 0.24
CA ARG A 107 -1.85 8.22 -0.94
C ARG A 107 -1.67 7.36 -2.15
N LEU A 108 -2.70 6.60 -2.42
CA LEU A 108 -2.95 6.10 -3.76
C LEU A 108 -3.53 7.29 -4.54
N GLU A 109 -2.66 8.08 -5.18
CA GLU A 109 -3.09 9.01 -6.23
C GLU A 109 -3.55 8.15 -7.42
N TRP A 110 -4.85 7.84 -7.38
CA TRP A 110 -5.60 7.20 -8.46
C TRP A 110 -5.62 8.10 -9.67
#